data_AF-A0A2M9BQT8-F1
#
_entry.id   AF-A0A2M9BQT8-F1
#
_cell.length_a   1.000
_cell.length_b   1.000
_cell.length_c   1.000
_cell.angle_alpha   90.00
_cell.angle_beta   90.00
_cell.angle_gamma   90.00
#
_symmetry.space_group_name_H-M   'P 1'
#
loop_
_entity.id
_entity.type
_entity.pdbx_description
1 polymer ?
#
loop_
_entity_poly.entity_id
_entity_poly.type
_entity_poly.pdbx_seq_one_letter_code
_entity_poly.pdbx_strand_id
1 'polypeptide(L)' 'MSTSLTKNCTSQAQLEKIVKGQERKFRWRDDWPQMEQAILTEGAAAIARHQAAHPSTPNPDQGLV' A
#
# COMPACT_ATOMS: atom_id res chain seq x y z
N MET A 1 -10.16 11.30 6.27
CA MET A 1 -10.83 10.70 5.09
C MET A 1 -9.83 9.88 4.28
N SER A 2 -9.10 8.95 4.92
CA SER A 2 -7.95 8.25 4.30
C SER A 2 -7.94 6.74 4.59
N THR A 3 -8.72 6.31 5.58
CA THR A 3 -8.76 4.94 6.11
C THR A 3 -9.33 3.89 5.16
N SER A 4 -9.98 4.28 4.05
CA SER A 4 -10.47 3.32 3.05
C SER A 4 -9.50 3.11 1.87
N LEU A 5 -8.59 4.05 1.60
CA LEU A 5 -7.68 3.97 0.43
C LEU A 5 -6.56 2.94 0.67
N THR A 6 -5.99 2.93 1.86
CA THR A 6 -4.91 2.00 2.25
C THR A 6 -5.41 0.68 2.82
N LYS A 7 -6.73 0.53 3.02
CA LYS A 7 -7.35 -0.65 3.65
C LYS A 7 -7.11 -1.96 2.89
N ASN A 8 -6.94 -1.88 1.57
CA ASN A 8 -6.61 -3.01 0.69
C ASN A 8 -5.18 -2.97 0.17
N CYS A 9 -4.31 -2.13 0.77
CA CYS A 9 -2.93 -1.99 0.36
C CYS A 9 -2.09 -3.14 0.94
N THR A 10 -1.98 -4.23 0.18
CA THR A 10 -1.26 -5.44 0.61
C THR A 10 0.10 -5.58 -0.06
N SER A 11 0.32 -4.84 -1.15
CA SER A 11 1.56 -4.86 -1.94
C SER A 11 2.03 -3.44 -2.29
N GLN A 12 3.34 -3.28 -2.44
CA GLN A 12 3.96 -2.00 -2.82
C GLN A 12 3.44 -1.48 -4.18
N ALA A 13 3.17 -2.38 -5.13
CA ALA A 13 2.56 -2.02 -6.41
C ALA A 13 1.13 -1.43 -6.29
N GLN A 14 0.36 -1.86 -5.28
CA GLN A 14 -0.95 -1.25 -5.00
C GLN A 14 -0.79 0.13 -4.37
N LEU A 15 0.18 0.29 -3.45
CA LEU A 15 0.51 1.57 -2.85
C LEU A 15 0.86 2.61 -3.92
N GLU A 16 1.74 2.27 -4.85
CA GLU A 16 2.14 3.17 -5.94
C GLU A 16 0.97 3.52 -6.87
N LYS A 17 0.07 2.57 -7.14
CA LYS A 17 -1.16 2.83 -7.90
C LYS A 17 -2.07 3.84 -7.19
N ILE A 18 -2.21 3.71 -5.86
CA ILE A 18 -2.98 4.62 -5.03
C ILE A 18 -2.34 6.01 -5.06
N VAL A 19 -1.04 6.10 -4.79
CA VAL A 19 -0.27 7.37 -4.80
C VAL A 19 -0.40 8.05 -6.16
N LYS A 20 -0.16 7.36 -7.28
CA LYS A 20 -0.32 7.95 -8.63
C LYS A 20 -1.76 8.37 -8.94
N GLY A 21 -2.76 7.63 -8.43
CA GLY A 21 -4.17 7.99 -8.57
C GLY A 21 -4.52 9.27 -7.80
N GLN A 22 -3.98 9.41 -6.58
CA GLN A 22 -4.11 10.62 -5.79
C GLN A 22 -3.31 11.78 -6.38
N GLU A 23 -2.10 11.53 -6.88
CA GLU A 23 -1.24 12.51 -7.55
C GLU A 23 -1.98 13.13 -8.73
N ARG A 24 -2.53 12.35 -9.65
CA ARG A 24 -3.29 12.91 -10.79
C ARG A 24 -4.46 13.81 -10.36
N LYS A 25 -5.03 13.56 -9.17
CA LYS A 25 -6.20 14.26 -8.65
C LYS A 25 -5.84 15.48 -7.79
N PHE A 26 -4.70 15.45 -7.11
CA PHE A 26 -4.27 16.43 -6.12
C PHE A 26 -2.92 17.09 -6.43
N ARG A 27 -2.26 16.75 -7.55
CA ARG A 27 -0.97 17.31 -8.00
C ARG A 27 -0.95 18.82 -8.07
N TRP A 28 -2.10 19.44 -8.30
CA TRP A 28 -2.24 20.90 -8.34
C TRP A 28 -2.25 21.55 -6.94
N ARG A 29 -2.22 20.76 -5.86
CA ARG A 29 -2.09 21.27 -4.49
C ARG A 29 -0.63 21.35 -4.07
N ASP A 30 -0.25 22.46 -3.46
CA ASP A 30 1.05 22.65 -2.80
C ASP A 30 1.32 21.65 -1.67
N ASP A 31 0.28 21.19 -0.96
CA ASP A 31 0.41 20.20 0.12
C ASP A 31 0.49 18.74 -0.38
N TRP A 32 0.54 18.51 -1.70
CA TRP A 32 0.69 17.16 -2.26
C TRP A 32 1.87 16.35 -1.67
N PRO A 33 3.11 16.87 -1.59
CA PRO A 33 4.23 16.12 -1.02
C PRO A 33 3.98 15.64 0.42
N GLN A 34 3.28 16.42 1.25
CA GLN A 34 2.91 15.98 2.61
C GLN A 34 1.86 14.87 2.58
N MET A 35 0.87 14.97 1.69
CA MET A 35 -0.14 13.91 1.51
C MET A 35 0.45 12.63 0.93
N GLU A 36 1.34 12.73 -0.05
CA GLU A 36 2.06 11.59 -0.62
C GLU A 36 2.82 10.83 0.47
N GLN A 37 3.56 11.56 1.31
CA GLN A 37 4.31 10.97 2.41
C GLN A 37 3.38 10.28 3.42
N ALA A 38 2.25 10.91 3.76
CA ALA A 38 1.24 10.30 4.64
C ALA A 38 0.68 8.99 4.05
N ILE A 39 0.38 8.97 2.74
CA ILE A 39 -0.11 7.77 2.05
C ILE A 39 0.96 6.69 2.02
N LEU A 40 2.21 7.04 1.74
CA LEU A 40 3.33 6.09 1.73
C LEU A 40 3.55 5.48 3.12
N THR A 41 3.50 6.29 4.18
CA THR A 41 3.63 5.81 5.56
C THR A 41 2.47 4.90 5.95
N GLU A 42 1.22 5.30 5.71
CA GLU A 42 0.06 4.45 6.01
C GLU A 42 0.04 3.18 5.16
N GLY A 43 0.42 3.28 3.89
CA GLY A 43 0.52 2.15 2.96
C GLY A 43 1.60 1.17 3.34
N ALA A 44 2.79 1.64 3.73
CA ALA A 44 3.86 0.80 4.24
C ALA A 44 3.44 0.09 5.53
N ALA A 45 2.76 0.80 6.45
CA ALA A 45 2.21 0.20 7.65
C ALA A 45 1.12 -0.85 7.34
N ALA A 46 0.27 -0.61 6.35
CA ALA A 46 -0.74 -1.57 5.90
C ALA A 46 -0.10 -2.82 5.28
N ILE A 47 0.92 -2.65 4.44
CA ILE A 47 1.70 -3.75 3.86
C ILE A 47 2.39 -4.56 4.97
N ALA A 48 3.04 -3.89 5.92
CA ALA A 48 3.69 -4.56 7.06
C ALA A 48 2.68 -5.33 7.91
N ARG A 49 1.49 -4.77 8.19
CA ARG A 49 0.39 -5.48 8.88
C ARG A 49 -0.11 -6.67 8.07
N HIS A 50 -0.25 -6.54 6.76
CA HIS A 50 -0.65 -7.63 5.89
C HIS A 50 0.39 -8.75 5.86
N GLN A 51 1.68 -8.41 5.77
CA GLN A 51 2.77 -9.39 5.84
C GLN A 51 2.88 -10.05 7.23
N ALA A 52 2.53 -9.34 8.30
CA ALA A 52 2.53 -9.90 9.66
C ALA A 52 1.29 -10.76 9.95
N ALA A 53 0.13 -10.42 9.37
CA ALA A 53 -1.13 -11.15 9.53
C ALA A 53 -1.24 -12.34 8.57
N HIS A 54 -0.67 -12.18 7.38
CA HIS A 54 -0.41 -13.23 6.40
C HIS A 54 1.11 -13.30 6.25
N PRO A 55 1.83 -13.82 7.27
CA PRO A 55 3.15 -14.34 6.98
C PRO A 55 2.85 -15.38 5.91
N SER A 56 3.40 -15.23 4.71
CA SER A 56 3.32 -16.31 3.75
C SER A 56 3.72 -17.55 4.51
N THR A 57 2.76 -18.42 4.83
CA THR A 57 3.02 -19.84 4.91
C THR A 57 3.76 -20.06 3.60
N PRO A 58 5.07 -20.37 3.60
CA PRO A 58 5.62 -20.94 2.39
C PRO A 58 4.73 -22.15 2.17
N ASN A 59 3.88 -22.14 1.13
CA ASN A 59 3.22 -23.37 0.73
C ASN A 59 4.37 -24.39 0.57
N PRO A 60 4.47 -25.46 1.37
CA PRO A 60 5.45 -26.51 1.10
C PRO A 60 5.05 -27.34 -0.14
N ASP A 61 3.95 -26.99 -0.81
CA ASP A 61 3.40 -27.69 -1.98
C ASP A 61 3.78 -27.00 -3.30
N GLN A 62 5.08 -26.75 -3.50
CA GLN A 62 5.67 -26.54 -4.82
C GLN A 62 6.99 -27.33 -4.85
N GLY A 63 6.87 -28.66 -4.82
CA GLY A 63 8.04 -29.54 -4.88
C GLY A 63 7.82 -30.95 -4.38
N LEU A 64 6.77 -31.65 -4.84
CA LEU A 64 6.78 -33.11 -4.86
C LEU A 64 5.82 -33.68 -5.92
N VAL A 65 6.31 -33.79 -7.16
CA VAL A 65 6.22 -34.99 -8.03
C VAL A 65 6.96 -34.73 -9.34
#